data_AF-A0A662BB30-F1
#
_entry.id   AF-A0A662BB30-F1
#
_cell.length_a   1.000
_cell.length_b   1.000
_cell.length_c   1.000
_cell.angle_alpha   90.00
_cell.angle_beta   90.00
_cell.angle_gamma   90.00
#
_symmetry.space_group_name_H-M   'P 1'
#
loop_
_entity.id
_entity.type
_entity.pdbx_description
1 polymer ?
#
loop_
_entity_poly.entity_id
_entity_poly.type
_entity_poly.pdbx_seq_one_letter_code
_entity_poly.pdbx_strand_id
1 'polypeptide(L)'
;MENKSIQRQIIQLLNIFSVDVVVGSIMMGLYATRILRVQDPLWWYLVLALSVWVMYTADHLLDAVQGKEDTTIERHAIHFKYRKRIIPVWIGAALVAGAIAIYKLDDEIIYAGLILGLLVCIYFILLYYNRKRRPWLLQKELFIALVYVGGIWLAPLVWHATRPSSVVLLIIINMVLLAWAEGIVVSWYERQEDLQNSHTSFTTLFGRKAAKMFVLIILAFVVLTAGYHSLFSSFE
;
A
#
# COMPACT_ATOMS: atom_id res chain seq x y z
N MET A 1 -17.94 3.12 -29.77
CA MET A 1 -16.47 3.16 -29.63
C MET A 1 -16.00 4.25 -28.67
N GLU A 2 -16.73 5.36 -28.54
CA GLU A 2 -16.43 6.50 -27.63
C GLU A 2 -16.60 6.19 -26.12
N ASN A 3 -17.56 5.34 -25.75
CA ASN A 3 -17.78 4.99 -24.33
C ASN A 3 -16.60 4.20 -23.70
N LYS A 4 -15.88 3.40 -24.51
CA LYS A 4 -14.69 2.67 -24.05
C LYS A 4 -13.50 3.60 -23.77
N SER A 5 -13.43 4.81 -24.36
CA SER A 5 -12.34 5.74 -24.08
C SER A 5 -12.58 6.50 -22.77
N ILE A 6 -13.82 6.92 -22.48
CA ILE A 6 -14.18 7.61 -21.24
C ILE A 6 -14.00 6.70 -20.03
N GLN A 7 -14.50 5.45 -20.10
CA GLN A 7 -14.32 4.47 -19.01
C GLN A 7 -12.84 4.23 -18.69
N ARG A 8 -12.00 4.09 -19.73
CA ARG A 8 -10.56 3.91 -19.55
C ARG A 8 -9.91 5.12 -18.88
N GLN A 9 -10.28 6.33 -19.29
CA GLN A 9 -9.78 7.57 -18.69
C GLN A 9 -10.17 7.69 -17.20
N ILE A 10 -11.40 7.33 -16.85
CA ILE A 10 -11.86 7.34 -15.45
C ILE A 10 -11.05 6.33 -14.62
N ILE A 11 -10.89 5.10 -15.09
CA ILE A 11 -10.10 4.06 -14.40
C ILE A 11 -8.64 4.52 -14.22
N GLN A 12 -8.04 5.11 -15.26
CA GLN A 12 -6.70 5.67 -15.18
C GLN A 12 -6.62 6.78 -14.13
N LEU A 13 -7.57 7.70 -14.10
CA LEU A 13 -7.60 8.78 -13.13
C LEU A 13 -7.69 8.26 -11.69
N LEU A 14 -8.55 7.27 -11.45
CA LEU A 14 -8.71 6.64 -10.14
C LEU A 14 -7.40 5.99 -9.68
N ASN A 15 -6.72 5.27 -10.57
CA ASN A 15 -5.43 4.63 -10.25
C ASN A 15 -4.30 5.67 -10.05
N ILE A 16 -4.26 6.72 -10.87
CA ILE A 16 -3.27 7.80 -10.72
C ILE A 16 -3.33 8.42 -9.33
N PHE A 17 -4.54 8.67 -8.80
CA PHE A 17 -4.75 9.25 -7.47
C PHE A 17 -4.93 8.20 -6.36
N SER A 18 -4.60 6.93 -6.62
CA SER A 18 -4.63 5.81 -5.67
C SER A 18 -6.00 5.57 -5.02
N VAL A 19 -7.09 5.90 -5.71
CA VAL A 19 -8.46 5.74 -5.18
C VAL A 19 -8.83 4.27 -5.05
N ASP A 20 -8.36 3.44 -5.98
CA ASP A 20 -8.47 1.97 -5.93
C ASP A 20 -7.81 1.39 -4.68
N VAL A 21 -6.59 1.85 -4.35
CA VAL A 21 -5.88 1.46 -3.14
C VAL A 21 -6.63 1.89 -1.87
N VAL A 22 -7.18 3.11 -1.85
CA VAL A 22 -7.99 3.61 -0.72
C VAL A 22 -9.26 2.78 -0.54
N VAL A 23 -9.97 2.44 -1.62
CA VAL A 23 -11.15 1.56 -1.54
C VAL A 23 -10.73 0.18 -1.04
N GLY A 24 -9.63 -0.36 -1.55
CA GLY A 24 -9.05 -1.62 -1.09
C GLY A 24 -8.79 -1.63 0.42
N SER A 25 -8.25 -0.55 0.98
CA SER A 25 -7.92 -0.48 2.40
C SER A 25 -9.17 -0.46 3.28
N ILE A 26 -10.22 0.26 2.86
CA ILE A 26 -11.52 0.26 3.55
C ILE A 26 -12.13 -1.15 3.52
N MET A 27 -12.09 -1.83 2.36
CA MET A 27 -12.64 -3.19 2.24
C MET A 27 -11.86 -4.19 3.10
N MET A 28 -10.53 -4.11 3.13
CA MET A 28 -9.69 -4.94 3.99
C MET A 28 -9.90 -4.62 5.48
N GLY A 29 -10.10 -3.35 5.83
CA GLY A 29 -10.42 -2.91 7.18
C GLY A 29 -11.77 -3.45 7.65
N LEU A 30 -12.80 -3.35 6.82
CA LEU A 30 -14.12 -3.97 7.07
C LEU A 30 -13.98 -5.47 7.27
N TYR A 31 -13.22 -6.14 6.41
CA TYR A 31 -13.00 -7.57 6.54
C TYR A 31 -12.31 -7.92 7.87
N ALA A 32 -11.27 -7.18 8.26
CA ALA A 32 -10.55 -7.39 9.50
C ALA A 32 -11.46 -7.23 10.74
N THR A 33 -12.28 -6.18 10.78
CA THR A 33 -13.19 -5.93 11.90
C THR A 33 -14.27 -6.99 12.02
N ARG A 34 -14.80 -7.47 10.88
CA ARG A 34 -15.79 -8.56 10.86
C ARG A 34 -15.22 -9.89 11.31
N ILE A 35 -13.99 -10.25 10.90
CA ILE A 35 -13.34 -11.48 11.35
C ILE A 35 -13.05 -11.46 12.85
N LEU A 36 -12.52 -10.35 13.34
CA LEU A 36 -12.19 -10.20 14.76
C LEU A 36 -13.41 -9.92 15.64
N ARG A 37 -14.58 -9.72 15.03
CA ARG A 37 -15.86 -9.38 15.69
C ARG A 37 -15.74 -8.18 16.62
N VAL A 38 -14.93 -7.21 16.23
CA VAL A 38 -14.72 -5.96 16.98
C VAL A 38 -15.71 -4.90 16.50
N GLN A 39 -16.08 -3.98 17.40
CA GLN A 39 -16.89 -2.83 17.02
C GLN A 39 -16.01 -1.78 16.38
N ASP A 40 -16.43 -1.30 15.21
CA ASP A 40 -15.68 -0.36 14.40
C ASP A 40 -16.48 0.93 14.16
N PRO A 41 -15.94 2.09 14.54
CA PRO A 41 -16.63 3.35 14.32
C PRO A 41 -16.37 3.88 12.91
N LEU A 42 -17.37 4.54 12.30
CA LEU A 42 -17.27 5.07 10.93
C LEU A 42 -16.08 6.04 10.74
N TRP A 43 -15.76 6.83 11.78
CA TRP A 43 -14.66 7.79 11.72
C TRP A 43 -13.30 7.10 11.54
N TRP A 44 -13.14 5.84 11.96
CA TRP A 44 -11.89 5.11 11.78
C TRP A 44 -11.63 4.81 10.30
N TYR A 45 -12.66 4.44 9.54
CA TYR A 45 -12.52 4.26 8.09
C TYR A 45 -12.14 5.57 7.38
N LEU A 46 -12.60 6.72 7.88
CA LEU A 46 -12.16 8.01 7.36
C LEU A 46 -10.68 8.25 7.64
N VAL A 47 -10.21 7.97 8.85
CA VAL A 47 -8.78 8.06 9.20
C VAL A 47 -7.95 7.09 8.36
N LEU A 48 -8.39 5.84 8.21
CA LEU A 48 -7.73 4.83 7.39
C LEU A 48 -7.63 5.26 5.92
N ALA A 49 -8.74 5.70 5.33
CA ALA A 49 -8.80 6.15 3.95
C ALA A 49 -7.87 7.34 3.70
N LEU A 50 -7.91 8.35 4.56
CA LEU A 50 -7.04 9.52 4.45
C LEU A 50 -5.56 9.16 4.67
N SER A 51 -5.25 8.27 5.63
CA SER A 51 -3.87 7.87 5.93
C SER A 51 -3.25 7.11 4.76
N VAL A 52 -3.99 6.17 4.16
CA VAL A 52 -3.57 5.44 2.95
C VAL A 52 -3.39 6.40 1.78
N TRP A 53 -4.35 7.30 1.56
CA TRP A 53 -4.25 8.28 0.48
C TRP A 53 -3.04 9.21 0.64
N VAL A 54 -2.79 9.70 1.86
CA VAL A 54 -1.64 10.54 2.21
C VAL A 54 -0.34 9.78 1.95
N MET A 55 -0.24 8.51 2.36
CA MET A 55 0.98 7.71 2.18
C MET A 55 1.28 7.46 0.69
N TYR A 56 0.28 7.03 -0.09
CA TYR A 56 0.47 6.77 -1.52
C TYR A 56 0.69 8.04 -2.34
N THR A 57 0.02 9.14 -1.99
CA THR A 57 0.28 10.43 -2.64
C THR A 57 1.70 10.91 -2.33
N ALA A 58 2.22 10.67 -1.12
CA ALA A 58 3.59 11.01 -0.76
C ALA A 58 4.60 10.18 -1.59
N ASP A 59 4.37 8.87 -1.74
CA ASP A 59 5.17 7.99 -2.59
C ASP A 59 5.21 8.50 -4.05
N HIS A 60 4.04 8.79 -4.63
CA HIS A 60 3.95 9.33 -5.99
C HIS A 60 4.61 10.71 -6.14
N LEU A 61 4.49 11.60 -5.15
CA LEU A 61 5.16 12.91 -5.16
C LEU A 61 6.68 12.77 -5.04
N LEU A 62 7.16 11.85 -4.20
CA LEU A 62 8.58 11.58 -4.00
C LEU A 62 9.21 11.01 -5.28
N ASP A 63 8.55 10.04 -5.92
CA ASP A 63 9.00 9.47 -7.20
C ASP A 63 8.90 10.49 -8.34
N ALA A 64 7.86 11.34 -8.35
CA ALA A 64 7.70 12.43 -9.31
C ALA A 64 8.82 13.48 -9.21
N VAL A 65 9.19 13.90 -8.00
CA VAL A 65 10.29 14.85 -7.79
C VAL A 65 11.65 14.25 -8.20
N GLN A 66 11.83 12.95 -7.97
CA GLN A 66 13.05 12.24 -8.36
C GLN A 66 13.22 12.08 -9.87
N GLY A 67 12.12 11.80 -10.58
CA GLY A 67 12.07 11.68 -12.04
C GLY A 67 12.03 13.03 -12.79
N LYS A 68 11.67 14.12 -12.11
CA LYS A 68 11.55 15.48 -12.67
C LYS A 68 10.62 15.51 -13.91
N GLU A 69 10.92 16.37 -14.88
CA GLU A 69 10.16 16.52 -16.14
C GLU A 69 10.36 15.34 -17.10
N ASP A 70 11.37 14.51 -16.88
CA ASP A 70 11.75 13.40 -17.75
C ASP A 70 11.01 12.09 -17.41
N THR A 71 10.11 12.11 -16.42
CA THR A 71 9.40 10.89 -16.02
C THR A 71 8.41 10.44 -17.09
N THR A 72 8.60 9.22 -17.56
CA THR A 72 7.77 8.55 -18.56
C THR A 72 6.57 7.83 -17.94
N ILE A 73 6.51 7.73 -16.60
CA ILE A 73 5.40 7.13 -15.85
C ILE A 73 4.30 8.18 -15.66
N GLU A 74 3.12 7.92 -16.24
CA GLU A 74 2.00 8.87 -16.31
C GLU A 74 1.58 9.42 -14.93
N ARG A 75 1.45 8.55 -13.92
CA ARG A 75 1.09 8.97 -12.56
C ARG A 75 2.12 9.90 -11.93
N HIS A 76 3.42 9.67 -12.15
CA HIS A 76 4.48 10.55 -11.65
C HIS A 76 4.50 11.87 -12.41
N ALA A 77 4.29 11.86 -13.73
CA ALA A 77 4.24 13.07 -14.54
C ALA A 77 3.10 14.00 -14.11
N ILE A 78 1.91 13.45 -13.86
CA ILE A 78 0.75 14.20 -13.38
C ILE A 78 1.02 14.79 -11.99
N HIS A 79 1.57 13.99 -11.07
CA HIS A 79 1.93 14.46 -9.72
C HIS A 79 2.98 15.57 -9.78
N PHE A 80 4.00 15.44 -10.65
CA PHE A 80 5.00 16.49 -10.85
C PHE A 80 4.36 17.77 -11.40
N LYS A 81 3.55 17.66 -12.46
CA LYS A 81 2.90 18.79 -13.15
C LYS A 81 1.97 19.58 -12.23
N TYR A 82 1.16 18.88 -11.42
CA TYR A 82 0.16 19.50 -10.56
C TYR A 82 0.56 19.58 -9.08
N ARG A 83 1.83 19.31 -8.73
CA ARG A 83 2.34 19.30 -7.34
C ARG A 83 1.92 20.52 -6.51
N LYS A 84 1.93 21.71 -7.09
CA LYS A 84 1.57 22.97 -6.39
C LYS A 84 0.10 22.99 -5.92
N ARG A 85 -0.78 22.19 -6.55
CA ARG A 85 -2.19 22.02 -6.17
C ARG A 85 -2.40 20.79 -5.31
N ILE A 86 -1.66 19.70 -5.59
CA ILE A 86 -1.76 18.44 -4.84
C ILE A 86 -1.22 18.60 -3.41
N ILE A 87 -0.09 19.29 -3.22
CA ILE A 87 0.57 19.42 -1.92
C ILE A 87 -0.34 20.05 -0.85
N PRO A 88 -1.04 21.18 -1.10
CA PRO A 88 -1.97 21.74 -0.11
C PRO A 88 -3.11 20.77 0.28
N VAL A 89 -3.68 20.05 -0.69
CA VAL A 89 -4.74 19.06 -0.43
C VAL A 89 -4.19 17.88 0.37
N TRP A 90 -2.99 17.43 0.02
CA TRP A 90 -2.26 16.38 0.74
C TRP A 90 -1.98 16.76 2.20
N ILE A 91 -1.48 17.97 2.45
CA ILE A 91 -1.28 18.50 3.81
C ILE A 91 -2.61 18.59 4.56
N GLY A 92 -3.66 19.12 3.91
CA GLY A 92 -4.99 19.21 4.51
C GLY A 92 -5.54 17.85 4.94
N ALA A 93 -5.43 16.83 4.07
CA ALA A 93 -5.84 15.46 4.37
C ALA A 93 -5.05 14.87 5.55
N ALA A 94 -3.73 15.09 5.59
CA ALA A 94 -2.88 14.63 6.70
C ALA A 94 -3.25 15.30 8.02
N LEU A 95 -3.53 16.60 8.02
CA LEU A 95 -3.96 17.34 9.22
C LEU A 95 -5.32 16.87 9.71
N VAL A 96 -6.29 16.64 8.81
CA VAL A 96 -7.61 16.12 9.20
C VAL A 96 -7.49 14.71 9.77
N ALA A 97 -6.75 13.82 9.10
CA ALA A 97 -6.52 12.46 9.59
C ALA A 97 -5.85 12.47 10.97
N GLY A 98 -4.80 13.27 11.14
CA GLY A 98 -4.08 13.43 12.40
C GLY A 98 -4.96 14.02 13.52
N ALA A 99 -5.78 15.02 13.22
CA ALA A 99 -6.68 15.62 14.20
C ALA A 99 -7.75 14.61 14.69
N ILE A 100 -8.36 13.85 13.78
CA ILE A 100 -9.31 12.81 14.15
C ILE A 100 -8.60 11.71 14.93
N ALA A 101 -7.42 11.26 14.48
CA ALA A 101 -6.62 10.25 15.15
C ALA A 101 -6.32 10.62 16.61
N ILE A 102 -5.76 11.81 16.84
CA ILE A 102 -5.39 12.28 18.19
C ILE A 102 -6.62 12.40 19.11
N TYR A 103 -7.79 12.77 18.57
CA TYR A 103 -8.98 12.97 19.38
C TYR A 103 -9.81 11.69 19.61
N LYS A 104 -9.68 10.67 18.75
CA LYS A 104 -10.59 9.51 18.72
C LYS A 104 -9.92 8.15 18.86
N LEU A 105 -8.66 7.99 18.47
CA LEU A 105 -7.96 6.70 18.57
C LEU A 105 -7.41 6.48 19.98
N ASP A 106 -7.30 5.21 20.35
CA ASP A 106 -6.61 4.79 21.56
C ASP A 106 -5.12 5.14 21.48
N ASP A 107 -4.52 5.50 22.62
CA ASP A 107 -3.12 5.91 22.71
C ASP A 107 -2.17 4.87 22.11
N GLU A 108 -2.46 3.57 22.32
CA GLU A 108 -1.69 2.46 21.73
C GLU A 108 -1.65 2.51 20.20
N ILE A 109 -2.79 2.81 19.56
CA ILE A 109 -2.89 2.92 18.11
C ILE A 109 -2.14 4.17 17.62
N ILE A 110 -2.22 5.27 18.37
CA ILE A 110 -1.48 6.50 18.06
C ILE A 110 0.03 6.25 18.12
N TYR A 111 0.55 5.65 19.20
CA TYR A 111 1.98 5.37 19.35
C TYR A 111 2.48 4.40 18.29
N ALA A 112 1.75 3.31 18.03
CA ALA A 112 2.12 2.37 16.98
C ALA A 112 2.07 3.02 15.58
N GLY A 113 1.09 3.89 15.32
CA GLY A 113 0.99 4.67 14.10
C GLY A 113 2.15 5.65 13.92
N LEU A 114 2.59 6.33 14.98
CA LEU A 114 3.75 7.22 14.97
C LEU A 114 5.05 6.45 14.70
N ILE A 115 5.23 5.28 15.31
CA ILE A 115 6.38 4.40 15.04
C ILE A 115 6.37 3.95 13.57
N LEU A 116 5.22 3.51 13.06
CA LEU A 116 5.08 3.09 11.67
C LEU A 116 5.38 4.25 10.70
N GLY A 117 4.85 5.44 10.97
CA GLY A 117 5.13 6.65 10.19
C GLY A 117 6.62 7.02 10.22
N LEU A 118 7.28 6.92 11.37
CA LEU A 118 8.72 7.15 11.49
C LEU A 118 9.52 6.15 10.64
N LEU A 119 9.15 4.86 10.69
CA LEU A 119 9.78 3.83 9.87
C LEU A 119 9.62 4.10 8.37
N VAL A 120 8.44 4.56 7.93
CA VAL A 120 8.20 4.97 6.54
C VAL A 120 9.10 6.14 6.14
N CYS A 121 9.20 7.17 6.98
CA CYS A 121 10.09 8.31 6.72
C CYS A 121 11.55 7.88 6.60
N ILE A 122 12.05 7.06 7.55
CA ILE A 122 13.42 6.54 7.51
C ILE A 122 13.65 5.74 6.23
N TYR A 123 12.70 4.87 5.87
CA TYR A 123 12.81 4.04 4.69
C TYR A 123 12.88 4.85 3.40
N PHE A 124 12.00 5.85 3.22
CA PHE A 124 12.03 6.73 2.05
C PHE A 124 13.28 7.60 1.99
N ILE A 125 13.80 8.07 3.12
CA ILE A 125 15.08 8.78 3.18
C ILE A 125 16.22 7.86 2.70
N LEU A 126 16.28 6.62 3.20
CA LEU A 126 17.30 5.65 2.79
C LEU A 126 17.18 5.32 1.29
N LEU A 127 15.97 5.16 0.78
CA LEU A 127 15.71 4.90 -0.63
C LEU A 127 16.16 6.07 -1.51
N TYR A 128 15.83 7.31 -1.11
CA TYR A 128 16.21 8.53 -1.82
C TYR A 128 17.74 8.67 -1.97
N TYR A 129 18.50 8.43 -0.89
CA TYR A 129 19.97 8.53 -0.94
C TYR A 129 20.65 7.35 -1.63
N ASN A 130 20.07 6.14 -1.58
CA ASN A 130 20.70 4.93 -2.11
C ASN A 130 20.18 4.48 -3.49
N ARG A 131 19.33 5.28 -4.16
CA ARG A 131 18.68 4.91 -5.44
C ARG A 131 19.62 4.37 -6.52
N LYS A 132 20.83 4.94 -6.65
CA LYS A 132 21.82 4.53 -7.66
C LYS A 132 22.50 3.20 -7.34
N ARG A 133 22.56 2.82 -6.06
CA ARG A 133 23.27 1.62 -5.58
C ARG A 133 22.42 0.35 -5.65
N ARG A 134 21.12 0.47 -5.95
CA ARG A 134 20.17 -0.63 -6.07
C ARG A 134 20.32 -1.70 -4.97
N PRO A 135 20.29 -1.32 -3.68
CA PRO A 135 20.50 -2.29 -2.61
C PRO A 135 19.35 -3.29 -2.57
N TRP A 136 19.67 -4.58 -2.66
CA TRP A 136 18.70 -5.67 -2.65
C TRP A 136 17.83 -5.71 -1.39
N LEU A 137 18.34 -5.18 -0.27
CA LEU A 137 17.63 -5.08 1.02
C LEU A 137 16.55 -3.98 1.06
N LEU A 138 16.59 -2.99 0.16
CA LEU A 138 15.57 -1.94 0.09
C LEU A 138 14.56 -2.25 -1.02
N GLN A 139 13.87 -3.37 -0.86
CA GLN A 139 12.79 -3.71 -1.77
C GLN A 139 11.52 -2.93 -1.41
N LYS A 140 11.30 -1.81 -2.11
CA LYS A 140 10.19 -0.88 -1.82
C LYS A 140 8.83 -1.54 -1.84
N GLU A 141 8.62 -2.49 -2.75
CA GLU A 141 7.33 -3.16 -2.91
C GLU A 141 6.96 -4.00 -1.69
N LEU A 142 7.94 -4.68 -1.07
CA LEU A 142 7.70 -5.44 0.16
C LEU A 142 7.43 -4.52 1.33
N PHE A 143 8.20 -3.44 1.45
CA PHE A 143 8.03 -2.47 2.53
C PHE A 143 6.66 -1.80 2.48
N ILE A 144 6.24 -1.34 1.30
CA ILE A 144 4.90 -0.74 1.10
C ILE A 144 3.81 -1.74 1.45
N ALA A 145 3.92 -3.01 1.03
CA ALA A 145 2.96 -4.05 1.36
C ALA A 145 2.84 -4.29 2.88
N LEU A 146 3.97 -4.35 3.60
CA LEU A 146 4.00 -4.52 5.04
C LEU A 146 3.38 -3.33 5.78
N VAL A 147 3.71 -2.10 5.39
CA VAL A 147 3.15 -0.88 5.99
C VAL A 147 1.65 -0.79 5.72
N TYR A 148 1.23 -1.08 4.48
CA TYR A 148 -0.16 -1.02 4.06
C TYR A 148 -1.03 -1.99 4.85
N VAL A 149 -0.67 -3.27 4.87
CA VAL A 149 -1.44 -4.29 5.60
C VAL A 149 -1.32 -4.09 7.12
N GLY A 150 -0.12 -3.75 7.61
CA GLY A 150 0.11 -3.46 9.03
C GLY A 150 -0.74 -2.30 9.53
N GLY A 151 -0.82 -1.21 8.76
CA GLY A 151 -1.65 -0.04 9.10
C GLY A 151 -3.15 -0.35 9.12
N ILE A 152 -3.63 -1.20 8.20
CA ILE A 152 -5.04 -1.64 8.17
C ILE A 152 -5.37 -2.50 9.39
N TRP A 153 -4.52 -3.47 9.73
CA TRP A 153 -4.78 -4.43 10.81
C TRP A 153 -4.45 -3.91 12.20
N LEU A 154 -3.74 -2.78 12.33
CA LEU A 154 -3.31 -2.22 13.60
C LEU A 154 -4.48 -1.99 14.57
N ALA A 155 -5.45 -1.16 14.18
CA ALA A 155 -6.58 -0.84 15.07
C ALA A 155 -7.48 -2.05 15.37
N PRO A 156 -7.88 -2.88 14.38
CA PRO A 156 -8.67 -4.08 14.66
C PRO A 156 -7.99 -5.06 15.62
N LEU A 157 -6.66 -5.23 15.53
CA LEU A 157 -5.91 -6.09 16.45
C LEU A 157 -5.84 -5.52 17.87
N VAL A 158 -5.67 -4.20 18.01
CA VAL A 158 -5.69 -3.54 19.33
C VAL A 158 -7.08 -3.68 19.97
N TRP A 159 -8.15 -3.38 19.22
CA TRP A 159 -9.53 -3.51 19.72
C TRP A 159 -9.95 -4.94 20.04
N HIS A 160 -9.37 -5.93 19.36
CA HIS A 160 -9.62 -7.33 19.67
C HIS A 160 -9.12 -7.69 21.06
N ALA A 161 -8.09 -6.99 21.59
CA ALA A 161 -7.56 -7.11 22.95
C ALA A 161 -7.10 -8.53 23.36
N THR A 162 -7.09 -9.49 22.44
CA THR A 162 -6.62 -10.86 22.64
C THR A 162 -5.67 -11.29 21.54
N ARG A 163 -4.87 -12.32 21.80
CA ARG A 163 -3.94 -12.86 20.80
C ARG A 163 -4.72 -13.38 19.59
N PRO A 164 -4.44 -12.90 18.37
CA PRO A 164 -5.11 -13.40 17.16
C PRO A 164 -4.81 -14.89 16.98
N SER A 165 -5.79 -15.63 16.47
CA SER A 165 -5.62 -17.05 16.15
C SER A 165 -4.58 -17.24 15.04
N SER A 166 -4.03 -18.46 14.95
CA SER A 166 -3.12 -18.84 13.85
C SER A 166 -3.75 -18.62 12.47
N VAL A 167 -5.06 -18.81 12.37
CA VAL A 167 -5.86 -18.53 11.17
C VAL A 167 -5.82 -17.05 10.80
N VAL A 168 -6.08 -16.15 11.75
CA VAL A 168 -6.03 -14.70 11.51
C VAL A 168 -4.62 -14.26 11.09
N LEU A 169 -3.59 -14.80 11.74
CA LEU A 169 -2.20 -14.52 11.36
C LEU A 169 -1.90 -14.98 9.93
N LEU A 170 -2.37 -16.16 9.53
CA LEU A 170 -2.21 -16.67 8.17
C LEU A 170 -2.94 -15.80 7.14
N ILE A 171 -4.13 -15.30 7.47
CA ILE A 171 -4.88 -14.34 6.64
C ILE A 171 -4.07 -13.04 6.45
N ILE A 172 -3.53 -12.48 7.52
CA ILE A 172 -2.69 -11.27 7.45
C ILE A 172 -1.47 -11.51 6.57
N ILE A 173 -0.80 -12.66 6.73
CA ILE A 173 0.34 -13.04 5.89
C ILE A 173 -0.07 -13.13 4.42
N ASN A 174 -1.19 -13.78 4.11
CA ASN A 174 -1.70 -13.86 2.74
C ASN A 174 -2.00 -12.48 2.16
N MET A 175 -2.55 -11.57 2.96
CA MET A 175 -2.80 -10.19 2.53
C MET A 175 -1.51 -9.43 2.22
N VAL A 176 -0.47 -9.56 3.06
CA VAL A 176 0.86 -8.99 2.79
C VAL A 176 1.42 -9.55 1.48
N LEU A 177 1.35 -10.87 1.30
CA LEU A 177 1.85 -11.54 0.10
C LEU A 177 1.11 -11.07 -1.16
N LEU A 178 -0.20 -10.91 -1.11
CA LEU A 178 -1.00 -10.40 -2.23
C LEU A 178 -0.66 -8.95 -2.57
N ALA A 179 -0.59 -8.06 -1.56
CA ALA A 179 -0.18 -6.67 -1.76
C ALA A 179 1.26 -6.57 -2.32
N TRP A 180 2.13 -7.47 -1.88
CA TRP A 180 3.50 -7.55 -2.39
C TRP A 180 3.55 -8.03 -3.84
N ALA A 181 2.77 -9.07 -4.19
CA ALA A 181 2.65 -9.56 -5.55
C ALA A 181 2.11 -8.49 -6.49
N GLU A 182 1.12 -7.70 -6.06
CA GLU A 182 0.62 -6.54 -6.80
C GLU A 182 1.74 -5.54 -7.10
N GLY A 183 2.50 -5.13 -6.07
CA GLY A 183 3.65 -4.23 -6.25
C GLY A 183 4.71 -4.78 -7.22
N ILE A 184 4.98 -6.10 -7.16
CA ILE A 184 5.89 -6.74 -8.13
C ILE A 184 5.31 -6.68 -9.55
N VAL A 185 4.02 -6.93 -9.73
CA VAL A 185 3.37 -6.84 -11.05
C VAL A 185 3.46 -5.42 -11.61
N VAL A 186 3.23 -4.39 -10.78
CA VAL A 186 3.41 -2.98 -11.19
C VAL A 186 4.85 -2.72 -11.62
N SER A 187 5.84 -3.12 -10.81
CA SER A 187 7.26 -2.99 -11.16
C SER A 187 7.65 -3.75 -12.44
N TRP A 188 6.91 -4.81 -12.77
CA TRP A 188 7.17 -5.61 -13.97
C TRP A 188 6.78 -4.87 -15.25
N TYR A 189 5.63 -4.18 -15.21
CA TYR A 189 5.15 -3.33 -16.29
C TYR A 189 6.05 -2.10 -16.47
N GLU A 190 6.41 -1.43 -15.38
CA GLU A 190 7.14 -0.14 -15.38
C GLU A 190 8.66 -0.28 -15.41
N ARG A 191 9.18 -1.49 -15.67
CA ARG A 191 10.61 -1.78 -15.60
C ARG A 191 11.45 -0.89 -16.52
N GLN A 192 10.96 -0.57 -17.73
CA GLN A 192 11.78 0.20 -18.68
C GLN A 192 11.96 1.63 -18.19
N GLU A 193 10.88 2.21 -17.69
CA GLU A 193 10.80 3.53 -17.10
C GLU A 193 11.62 3.61 -15.81
N ASP A 194 11.57 2.59 -14.95
CA ASP A 194 12.40 2.49 -13.75
C ASP A 194 13.90 2.45 -14.10
N LEU A 195 14.28 1.70 -15.15
CA LEU A 195 15.67 1.64 -15.62
C LEU A 195 16.14 3.01 -16.14
N GLN A 196 15.30 3.72 -16.90
CA GLN A 196 15.60 5.05 -17.42
C GLN A 196 15.78 6.09 -16.28
N ASN A 197 14.90 6.03 -15.27
CA ASN A 197 14.92 6.96 -14.15
C ASN A 197 15.91 6.57 -13.03
N SER A 198 16.67 5.48 -13.20
CA SER A 198 17.53 4.91 -12.14
C SER A 198 16.78 4.62 -10.84
N HIS A 199 15.50 4.28 -10.94
CA HIS A 199 14.68 3.84 -9.81
C HIS A 199 14.96 2.37 -9.51
N THR A 200 14.93 2.01 -8.23
CA THR A 200 15.08 0.63 -7.78
C THR A 200 13.70 0.03 -7.55
N SER A 201 13.48 -1.14 -8.12
CA SER A 201 12.26 -1.94 -7.99
C SER A 201 12.58 -3.43 -8.09
N PHE A 202 11.71 -4.31 -7.61
CA PHE A 202 11.96 -5.76 -7.66
C PHE A 202 12.38 -6.24 -9.06
N THR A 203 11.71 -5.77 -10.10
CA THR A 203 11.98 -6.22 -11.47
C THR A 203 13.27 -5.63 -12.05
N THR A 204 13.74 -4.48 -11.57
CA THR A 204 15.08 -3.96 -11.93
C THR A 204 16.21 -4.74 -11.26
N LEU A 205 15.98 -5.27 -10.06
CA LEU A 205 16.94 -6.05 -9.28
C LEU A 205 17.05 -7.50 -9.79
N PHE A 206 15.92 -8.18 -9.93
CA PHE A 206 15.88 -9.63 -10.21
C PHE A 206 15.48 -9.99 -11.65
N GLY A 207 14.94 -9.02 -12.40
CA GLY A 207 14.52 -9.20 -13.79
C GLY A 207 13.11 -9.77 -13.96
N ARG A 208 12.58 -9.66 -15.19
CA ARG A 208 11.18 -10.01 -15.52
C ARG A 208 10.82 -11.48 -15.31
N LYS A 209 11.75 -12.40 -15.59
CA LYS A 209 11.52 -13.85 -15.41
C LYS A 209 11.37 -14.19 -13.93
N ALA A 210 12.27 -13.68 -13.09
CA ALA A 210 12.22 -13.89 -11.64
C ALA A 210 10.96 -13.26 -11.03
N ALA A 211 10.64 -12.01 -11.39
CA ALA A 211 9.39 -11.34 -11.00
C ALA A 211 8.14 -12.18 -11.30
N LYS A 212 8.01 -12.68 -12.53
CA LYS A 212 6.87 -13.54 -12.90
C LYS A 212 6.82 -14.82 -12.07
N MET A 213 7.96 -15.50 -11.92
CA MET A 213 8.04 -16.75 -11.14
C MET A 213 7.70 -16.53 -9.67
N PHE A 214 8.19 -15.43 -9.08
CA PHE A 214 7.94 -15.09 -7.69
C PHE A 214 6.47 -14.78 -7.43
N VAL A 215 5.82 -14.01 -8.31
CA VAL A 215 4.37 -13.77 -8.26
C VAL A 215 3.58 -15.07 -8.34
N LEU A 216 3.94 -15.98 -9.26
CA LEU A 216 3.26 -17.27 -9.37
C LEU A 216 3.42 -18.14 -8.13
N ILE A 217 4.61 -18.15 -7.51
CA ILE A 217 4.87 -18.86 -6.25
C ILE A 217 4.00 -18.28 -5.12
N ILE A 218 3.95 -16.95 -5.00
CA ILE A 218 3.08 -16.28 -4.02
C ILE A 218 1.63 -16.68 -4.23
N LEU A 219 1.12 -16.58 -5.45
CA LEU A 219 -0.28 -16.89 -5.75
C LEU A 219 -0.60 -18.37 -5.47
N ALA A 220 0.29 -19.29 -5.85
CA ALA A 220 0.13 -20.70 -5.53
C ALA A 220 0.09 -20.94 -4.01
N PHE A 221 0.99 -20.31 -3.26
CA PHE A 221 1.00 -20.39 -1.80
C PHE A 221 -0.29 -19.87 -1.17
N VAL A 222 -0.76 -18.69 -1.60
CA VAL A 222 -2.01 -18.08 -1.10
C VAL A 222 -3.22 -18.96 -1.41
N VAL A 223 -3.31 -19.53 -2.61
CA VAL A 223 -4.40 -20.44 -2.98
C VAL A 223 -4.37 -21.71 -2.12
N LEU A 224 -3.20 -22.29 -1.88
CA LEU A 224 -3.06 -23.50 -1.05
C LEU A 224 -3.46 -23.23 0.40
N THR A 225 -3.03 -22.11 0.99
CA THR A 225 -3.35 -21.78 2.39
C THR A 225 -4.81 -21.34 2.56
N ALA A 226 -5.39 -20.64 1.58
CA ALA A 226 -6.81 -20.31 1.58
C ALA A 226 -7.69 -21.56 1.40
N GLY A 227 -7.29 -22.47 0.50
CA GLY A 227 -7.95 -23.75 0.29
C GLY A 227 -7.93 -24.63 1.53
N TYR A 228 -6.76 -24.74 2.19
CA TYR A 228 -6.62 -25.41 3.48
C TYR A 228 -7.61 -24.85 4.51
N HIS A 229 -7.67 -23.53 4.68
CA HIS A 229 -8.63 -22.93 5.60
C HIS A 229 -10.07 -23.32 5.27
N SER A 230 -10.50 -23.17 4.01
CA SER A 230 -11.89 -23.45 3.62
C SER A 230 -12.32 -24.90 3.85
N LEU A 231 -11.38 -25.85 3.75
CA LEU A 231 -11.65 -27.27 3.99
C LEU A 231 -11.70 -27.56 5.49
N PHE A 232 -10.75 -27.06 6.28
CA PHE A 232 -10.65 -27.41 7.70
C PHE A 232 -11.56 -26.56 8.61
N SER A 233 -11.96 -25.36 8.22
CA SER A 233 -12.95 -24.55 8.95
C SER A 233 -14.39 -25.05 8.76
N SER A 234 -14.62 -26.06 7.92
CA SER A 234 -15.92 -26.71 7.75
C SER A 234 -16.13 -27.89 8.72
N PHE A 235 -15.12 -28.21 9.54
CA PHE A 235 -15.13 -29.29 10.51
C PHE A 235 -15.04 -28.81 11.98
N GLU A 236 -15.08 -27.49 12.22
CA GLU A 236 -15.20 -26.85 13.54
C GLU A 236 -16.50 -26.03 13.61
#